data_AF-A0A6G1T835-F1
#
_entry.id   AF-A0A6G1T835-F1
#
_cell.length_a   1.000
_cell.length_b   1.000
_cell.length_c   1.000
_cell.angle_alpha   90.00
_cell.angle_beta   90.00
_cell.angle_gamma   90.00
#
_symmetry.space_group_name_H-M   'P 1'
#
loop_
_entity.id
_entity.type
_entity.pdbx_description
1 polymer ?
#
loop_
_entity_poly.entity_id
_entity_poly.type
_entity_poly.pdbx_seq_one_letter_code
_entity_poly.pdbx_strand_id
1 'polypeptide(L)'
;DIESIERLVEMLDADAMAVHLNFLQEAIQPEGDRDATGVLEAIEEVCSLKVPIVAKETGAGISKEDAQMLKNAGVSAIDVGGVGGTSWSGVEVYRARESGDKIFEDLGNLYWDFGIPTVSSVVECRSSLPVIATGGVRTGLD
;
A
#
# COMPACT_ATOMS: atom_id res chain seq x y z
N ASP A 1 -18.77 -3.61 -2.89
CA ASP A 1 -18.94 -4.99 -3.41
C ASP A 1 -18.27 -5.08 -4.78
N ILE A 2 -18.04 -6.29 -5.27
CA ILE A 2 -17.29 -6.54 -6.51
C ILE A 2 -17.96 -5.95 -7.76
N GLU A 3 -19.30 -5.93 -7.83
CA GLU A 3 -20.05 -5.38 -8.97
C GLU A 3 -19.83 -3.87 -9.10
N SER A 4 -19.79 -3.16 -7.97
CA SER A 4 -19.43 -1.73 -7.95
C SER A 4 -18.02 -1.49 -8.48
N ILE A 5 -17.07 -2.38 -8.18
CA ILE A 5 -15.68 -2.26 -8.64
C ILE A 5 -15.59 -2.57 -10.14
N GLU A 6 -16.25 -3.62 -10.63
CA GLU A 6 -16.36 -3.92 -12.07
C GLU A 6 -16.87 -2.72 -12.85
N ARG A 7 -17.94 -2.09 -12.35
CA ARG A 7 -18.54 -0.94 -13.00
C ARG A 7 -17.62 0.28 -13.01
N LEU A 8 -16.79 0.47 -11.98
CA LEU A 8 -15.76 1.53 -11.97
C LEU A 8 -14.67 1.26 -13.01
N VAL A 9 -14.20 0.01 -13.12
CA VAL A 9 -13.22 -0.39 -14.14
C VAL A 9 -13.76 -0.13 -15.55
N GLU A 10 -15.01 -0.53 -15.82
CA GLU A 10 -15.67 -0.29 -17.11
C GLU A 10 -15.89 1.20 -17.39
N MET A 11 -16.32 1.97 -16.38
CA MET A 11 -16.58 3.40 -16.52
C MET A 11 -15.31 4.20 -16.84
N LEU A 12 -14.17 3.78 -16.30
CA LEU A 12 -12.88 4.44 -16.50
C LEU A 12 -12.10 3.88 -17.70
N ASP A 13 -12.60 2.83 -18.36
CA ASP A 13 -11.88 2.07 -19.38
C ASP A 13 -10.46 1.69 -18.91
N ALA A 14 -10.36 1.24 -17.66
CA ALA A 14 -9.07 1.04 -16.99
C ALA A 14 -8.39 -0.26 -17.46
N ASP A 15 -7.10 -0.18 -17.81
CA ASP A 15 -6.30 -1.35 -18.19
C ASP A 15 -5.83 -2.19 -16.99
N ALA A 16 -5.85 -1.61 -15.79
CA ALA A 16 -5.42 -2.25 -14.54
C ALA A 16 -6.07 -1.54 -13.34
N MET A 17 -6.16 -2.23 -12.21
CA MET A 17 -6.61 -1.62 -10.95
C MET A 17 -5.56 -1.77 -9.86
N ALA A 18 -5.25 -0.68 -9.16
CA ALA A 18 -4.40 -0.71 -7.99
C ALA A 18 -5.22 -0.80 -6.71
N VAL A 19 -4.95 -1.81 -5.88
CA VAL A 19 -5.48 -1.91 -4.51
C VAL A 19 -4.37 -1.45 -3.59
N HIS A 20 -4.56 -0.32 -2.89
CA HIS A 20 -3.56 0.16 -1.96
C HIS A 20 -3.61 -0.61 -0.64
N LEU A 21 -2.46 -0.71 0.01
CA LEU A 21 -2.23 -1.25 1.33
C LEU A 21 -1.66 -0.11 2.17
N ASN A 22 -2.43 0.38 3.13
CA ASN A 22 -2.09 1.55 3.94
C ASN A 22 -2.21 1.28 5.44
N PHE A 23 -1.96 0.04 5.87
CA PHE A 23 -2.10 -0.40 7.27
C PHE A 23 -1.32 0.47 8.26
N LEU A 24 -0.11 0.92 7.92
CA LEU A 24 0.62 1.86 8.77
C LEU A 24 -0.14 3.18 8.90
N GLN A 25 -0.62 3.75 7.79
CA GLN A 25 -1.39 4.99 7.83
C GLN A 25 -2.65 4.83 8.69
N GLU A 26 -3.42 3.75 8.49
CA GLU A 26 -4.63 3.46 9.26
C GLU A 26 -4.35 3.28 10.76
N ALA A 27 -3.22 2.68 11.11
CA ALA A 27 -2.81 2.54 12.51
C ALA A 27 -2.54 3.90 13.17
N ILE A 28 -1.94 4.83 12.42
CA ILE A 28 -1.49 6.15 12.92
C ILE A 28 -2.58 7.21 12.85
N GLN A 29 -3.46 7.17 11.86
CA GLN A 29 -4.46 8.23 11.72
C GLN A 29 -5.53 8.14 12.84
N PRO A 30 -6.02 9.27 13.37
CA PRO A 30 -6.97 9.27 14.48
C PRO A 30 -8.23 8.43 14.23
N GLU A 31 -8.81 8.53 13.04
CA GLU A 31 -10.04 7.84 12.63
C GLU A 31 -9.82 6.52 11.88
N GLY A 32 -8.60 5.99 11.87
CA GLY A 32 -8.24 4.90 10.97
C GLY A 32 -8.85 3.56 11.34
N ASP A 33 -9.13 2.76 10.31
CA ASP A 33 -9.65 1.42 10.45
C ASP A 33 -8.50 0.42 10.66
N ARG A 34 -8.47 -0.20 11.83
CA ARG A 34 -7.39 -1.08 12.26
C ARG A 34 -7.76 -2.56 12.12
N ASP A 35 -8.95 -2.86 11.62
CA ASP A 35 -9.36 -4.24 11.36
C ASP A 35 -8.84 -4.70 9.99
N ALA A 36 -7.75 -5.46 10.01
CA ALA A 36 -7.17 -6.08 8.81
C ALA A 36 -7.75 -7.48 8.53
N THR A 37 -8.75 -7.93 9.29
CA THR A 37 -9.31 -9.27 9.14
C THR A 37 -10.00 -9.41 7.78
N GLY A 38 -9.69 -10.48 7.05
CA GLY A 38 -10.35 -10.77 5.77
C GLY A 38 -9.80 -9.97 4.57
N VAL A 39 -8.78 -9.13 4.75
CA VAL A 39 -8.25 -8.28 3.66
C VAL A 39 -7.65 -9.13 2.54
N LEU A 40 -6.95 -10.22 2.86
CA LEU A 40 -6.35 -11.07 1.83
C LEU A 40 -7.43 -11.77 0.99
N GLU A 41 -8.49 -12.25 1.63
CA GLU A 41 -9.64 -12.86 0.97
C GLU A 41 -10.39 -11.83 0.10
N ALA A 42 -10.52 -10.58 0.57
CA ALA A 42 -11.09 -9.51 -0.22
C ALA A 42 -10.23 -9.17 -1.45
N ILE A 43 -8.90 -9.18 -1.31
CA ILE A 43 -7.97 -9.02 -2.44
C ILE A 43 -8.13 -10.18 -3.44
N GLU A 44 -8.27 -11.42 -2.95
CA GLU A 44 -8.52 -12.59 -3.80
C GLU A 44 -9.83 -12.46 -4.59
N GLU A 45 -10.91 -12.00 -3.94
CA GLU A 45 -12.18 -11.71 -4.62
C GLU A 45 -12.01 -10.65 -5.72
N VAL A 46 -11.28 -9.57 -5.42
CA VAL A 46 -10.96 -8.51 -6.38
C VAL A 46 -10.09 -9.00 -7.54
N CYS A 47 -9.25 -10.02 -7.33
CA CYS A 47 -8.46 -10.62 -8.40
C CYS A 47 -9.30 -11.42 -9.41
N SER A 48 -10.61 -11.63 -9.16
CA SER A 48 -11.53 -12.23 -10.14
C SER A 48 -11.94 -11.29 -11.28
N LEU A 49 -11.62 -9.99 -11.17
CA LEU A 49 -11.89 -8.98 -12.18
C LEU A 49 -11.17 -9.28 -13.51
N LYS A 50 -11.70 -8.75 -14.61
CA LYS A 50 -11.14 -8.95 -15.96
C LYS A 50 -9.82 -8.21 -16.21
N VAL A 51 -9.47 -7.25 -15.36
CA VAL A 51 -8.25 -6.44 -15.48
C VAL A 51 -7.22 -6.87 -14.44
N PRO A 52 -5.91 -6.78 -14.74
CA PRO A 52 -4.86 -7.11 -13.79
C PRO A 52 -4.93 -6.23 -12.53
N ILE A 53 -4.75 -6.87 -11.38
CA ILE A 53 -4.69 -6.21 -10.08
C ILE A 53 -3.25 -5.95 -9.69
N VAL A 54 -2.97 -4.72 -9.25
CA VAL A 54 -1.69 -4.28 -8.71
C VAL A 54 -1.85 -4.03 -7.21
N ALA A 55 -1.15 -4.79 -6.37
CA ALA A 55 -1.08 -4.47 -4.95
C ALA A 55 -0.06 -3.35 -4.74
N LYS A 56 -0.48 -2.24 -4.13
CA LYS A 56 0.34 -1.04 -3.97
C LYS A 56 0.53 -0.71 -2.50
N GLU A 57 1.77 -0.57 -2.05
CA GLU A 57 2.05 0.04 -0.75
C GLU A 57 2.04 1.58 -0.80
N THR A 58 1.97 2.20 0.37
CA THR A 58 1.82 3.63 0.62
C THR A 58 2.92 4.20 1.53
N GLY A 59 4.16 3.72 1.45
CA GLY A 59 5.33 4.34 2.08
C GLY A 59 6.05 3.51 3.13
N ALA A 60 5.55 2.33 3.47
CA ALA A 60 6.12 1.37 4.41
C ALA A 60 6.72 0.12 3.73
N GLY A 61 6.58 -0.05 2.41
CA GLY A 61 7.23 -1.13 1.68
C GLY A 61 6.57 -2.51 1.82
N ILE A 62 6.82 -3.39 0.85
CA ILE A 62 6.29 -4.77 0.83
C ILE A 62 7.42 -5.77 1.08
N SER A 63 7.17 -6.74 1.96
CA SER A 63 8.10 -7.82 2.25
C SER A 63 8.03 -8.94 1.21
N LYS A 64 9.01 -9.84 1.20
CA LYS A 64 8.97 -11.07 0.39
C LYS A 64 7.76 -11.94 0.76
N GLU A 65 7.46 -12.05 2.06
CA GLU A 65 6.38 -12.85 2.61
C GLU A 65 5.02 -12.33 2.13
N ASP A 66 4.79 -11.02 2.25
CA ASP A 66 3.57 -10.38 1.78
C ASP A 66 3.45 -10.50 0.26
N ALA A 67 4.56 -10.30 -0.48
CA ALA A 67 4.57 -10.48 -1.92
C ALA A 67 4.19 -11.91 -2.35
N GLN A 68 4.57 -12.92 -1.57
CA GLN A 68 4.20 -14.31 -1.82
C GLN A 68 2.73 -14.57 -1.49
N MET A 69 2.19 -13.97 -0.44
CA MET A 69 0.76 -14.04 -0.10
C MET A 69 -0.09 -13.39 -1.19
N LEU A 70 0.26 -12.18 -1.62
CA LEU A 70 -0.43 -11.45 -2.70
C LEU A 70 -0.39 -12.20 -4.02
N LYS A 71 0.76 -12.80 -4.37
CA LYS A 71 0.87 -13.69 -5.53
C LYS A 71 -0.10 -14.86 -5.47
N ASN A 72 -0.19 -15.51 -4.31
CA ASN A 72 -1.09 -16.65 -4.13
C ASN A 72 -2.56 -16.24 -4.19
N ALA A 73 -2.90 -15.01 -3.79
CA ALA A 73 -4.23 -14.42 -3.92
C ALA A 73 -4.59 -14.02 -5.36
N GLY A 74 -3.64 -14.05 -6.31
CA GLY A 74 -3.90 -13.76 -7.73
C GLY A 74 -3.47 -12.37 -8.20
N VAL A 75 -2.76 -11.59 -7.36
CA VAL A 75 -2.24 -10.28 -7.75
C VAL A 75 -1.27 -10.41 -8.93
N SER A 76 -1.39 -9.53 -9.92
CA SER A 76 -0.61 -9.55 -11.17
C SER A 76 0.72 -8.81 -11.07
N ALA A 77 0.81 -7.77 -10.24
CA ALA A 77 2.03 -7.00 -10.03
C ALA A 77 2.05 -6.33 -8.65
N ILE A 78 3.24 -5.93 -8.21
CA ILE A 78 3.43 -5.21 -6.95
C ILE A 78 4.00 -3.83 -7.23
N ASP A 79 3.41 -2.80 -6.64
CA ASP A 79 4.03 -1.50 -6.47
C ASP A 79 4.53 -1.37 -5.03
N VAL A 80 5.86 -1.33 -4.86
CA VAL A 80 6.47 -1.52 -3.54
C VAL A 80 6.22 -0.37 -2.58
N GLY A 81 5.97 0.86 -3.06
CA GLY A 81 5.74 2.02 -2.20
C GLY A 81 6.65 2.10 -0.96
N GLY A 82 7.96 1.92 -1.12
CA GLY A 82 8.86 1.74 0.03
C GLY A 82 9.20 3.00 0.81
N VAL A 83 9.87 2.80 1.95
CA VAL A 83 10.41 3.88 2.78
C VAL A 83 11.51 4.64 2.03
N GLY A 84 11.60 5.94 2.27
CA GLY A 84 12.52 6.88 1.60
C GLY A 84 11.79 7.91 0.73
N GLY A 85 10.46 7.75 0.60
CA GLY A 85 9.58 8.64 -0.12
C GLY A 85 8.75 9.57 0.75
N THR A 86 7.50 9.74 0.33
CA THR A 86 6.48 10.34 1.20
C THR A 86 6.21 9.37 2.34
N SER A 87 6.33 9.85 3.58
CA SER A 87 5.91 9.09 4.77
C SER A 87 4.46 9.44 5.07
N TRP A 88 3.55 8.47 4.94
CA TRP A 88 2.15 8.68 5.29
C TRP A 88 1.92 8.73 6.80
N SER A 89 2.70 8.00 7.61
CA SER A 89 2.71 8.22 9.06
C SER A 89 3.09 9.66 9.40
N GLY A 90 4.05 10.24 8.67
CA GLY A 90 4.42 11.66 8.80
C GLY A 90 3.34 12.64 8.36
N VAL A 91 2.55 12.32 7.32
CA VAL A 91 1.36 13.10 6.95
C VAL A 91 0.35 13.11 8.11
N GLU A 92 0.13 11.95 8.73
CA GLU A 92 -0.81 11.81 9.85
C GLU A 92 -0.35 12.55 11.11
N VAL A 93 0.96 12.74 11.34
CA VAL A 93 1.47 13.62 12.40
C VAL A 93 0.92 15.04 12.25
N TYR A 94 0.92 15.59 11.04
CA TYR A 94 0.41 16.95 10.80
C TYR A 94 -1.09 17.03 11.03
N ARG A 95 -1.84 16.00 10.61
CA ARG A 95 -3.29 15.91 10.83
C ARG A 95 -3.64 15.81 12.31
N ALA A 96 -2.94 14.95 13.06
CA ALA A 96 -3.11 14.82 14.51
C ALA A 96 -2.74 16.12 15.25
N ARG A 97 -1.70 16.82 14.79
CA ARG A 97 -1.33 18.13 15.34
C ARG A 97 -2.43 19.16 15.12
N GLU A 98 -3.08 19.18 13.95
CA GLU A 98 -4.18 20.10 13.65
C GLU A 98 -5.42 19.83 14.50
N SER A 99 -5.73 18.56 14.79
CA SER A 99 -6.82 18.18 15.69
C SER A 99 -6.48 18.29 17.18
N GLY A 100 -5.21 18.56 17.52
CA GLY A 100 -4.72 18.61 18.90
C GLY A 100 -4.55 17.24 19.55
N ASP A 101 -4.57 16.16 18.76
CA ASP A 101 -4.42 14.79 19.25
C ASP A 101 -2.95 14.43 19.46
N LYS A 102 -2.48 14.63 20.70
CA LYS A 102 -1.08 14.39 21.06
C LYS A 102 -0.66 12.93 21.03
N ILE A 103 -1.58 12.00 21.26
CA ILE A 103 -1.24 10.57 21.26
C ILE A 103 -0.89 10.12 19.86
N PHE A 104 -1.73 10.47 18.87
CA PHE A 104 -1.47 10.10 17.48
C PHE A 104 -0.36 10.94 16.84
N GLU A 105 -0.17 12.20 17.28
CA GLU A 105 1.02 12.98 16.89
C GLU A 105 2.31 12.26 17.32
N ASP A 106 2.41 11.83 18.58
CA ASP A 106 3.59 11.12 19.10
C ASP A 106 3.78 9.75 18.42
N LEU A 107 2.67 9.04 18.17
CA LEU A 107 2.71 7.74 17.49
C LEU A 107 3.22 7.86 16.04
N GLY A 108 2.72 8.85 15.28
CA GLY A 108 3.18 9.09 13.93
C GLY A 108 4.65 9.51 13.87
N ASN A 109 5.12 10.31 14.85
CA ASN A 109 6.54 10.64 14.96
C ASN A 109 7.41 9.40 15.26
N LEU A 110 6.93 8.50 16.13
CA LEU A 110 7.64 7.26 16.46
C LEU A 110 7.80 6.34 15.24
N TYR A 111 6.77 6.25 14.40
CA TYR A 111 6.74 5.38 13.22
C TYR A 111 6.94 6.14 11.90
N TRP A 112 7.56 7.32 11.94
CA TRP A 112 7.74 8.18 10.77
C TRP A 112 8.46 7.45 9.62
N ASP A 113 9.51 6.70 9.96
CA ASP A 113 10.33 5.95 9.00
C ASP A 113 10.14 4.42 9.16
N PHE A 114 8.99 3.98 9.67
CA PHE A 114 8.70 2.56 9.80
C PHE A 114 8.46 1.91 8.44
N GLY A 115 9.11 0.76 8.21
CA GLY A 115 8.88 -0.07 7.04
C GLY A 115 10.16 -0.54 6.36
N ILE A 116 10.00 -1.03 5.13
CA ILE A 116 11.05 -1.57 4.29
C ILE A 116 11.49 -0.50 3.28
N PRO A 117 12.79 -0.14 3.22
CA PRO A 117 13.30 0.78 2.21
C PRO A 117 13.00 0.31 0.78
N THR A 118 12.69 1.25 -0.12
CA THR A 118 12.31 0.94 -1.51
C THR A 118 13.22 -0.07 -2.20
N VAL A 119 14.54 0.13 -2.12
CA VAL A 119 15.51 -0.78 -2.76
C VAL A 119 15.41 -2.20 -2.21
N SER A 120 15.28 -2.35 -0.89
CA SER A 120 15.13 -3.65 -0.23
C SER A 120 13.83 -4.32 -0.67
N SER A 121 12.71 -3.58 -0.65
CA SER A 121 11.41 -4.09 -1.07
C SER A 121 11.41 -4.53 -2.53
N VAL A 122 12.04 -3.77 -3.44
CA VAL A 122 12.23 -4.19 -4.85
C VAL A 122 12.99 -5.52 -4.94
N VAL A 123 14.07 -5.68 -4.18
CA VAL A 123 14.87 -6.93 -4.17
C VAL A 123 14.08 -8.11 -3.62
N GLU A 124 13.28 -7.89 -2.58
CA GLU A 124 12.45 -8.92 -1.96
C GLU A 124 11.30 -9.37 -2.87
N CYS A 125 10.59 -8.42 -3.50
CA CYS A 125 9.39 -8.71 -4.27
C CYS A 125 9.66 -9.22 -5.70
N ARG A 126 10.79 -8.84 -6.32
CA ARG A 126 11.08 -9.15 -7.74
C ARG A 126 11.18 -10.64 -8.06
N SER A 127 11.39 -11.50 -7.07
CA SER A 127 11.39 -12.96 -7.27
C SER A 127 9.97 -13.55 -7.35
N SER A 128 8.97 -12.80 -6.91
CA SER A 128 7.59 -13.28 -6.76
C SER A 128 6.73 -12.83 -7.94
N LEU A 129 6.71 -11.53 -8.23
CA LEU A 129 5.87 -10.87 -9.23
C LEU A 129 6.63 -9.75 -9.97
N PRO A 130 6.12 -9.25 -11.11
CA PRO A 130 6.57 -7.98 -11.67
C PRO A 130 6.46 -6.84 -10.65
N VAL A 131 7.46 -5.97 -10.59
CA VAL A 131 7.57 -4.91 -9.59
C VAL A 131 7.62 -3.53 -10.24
N ILE A 132 6.85 -2.59 -9.70
CA ILE A 132 6.93 -1.15 -9.92
C ILE A 132 7.67 -0.54 -8.72
N ALA A 133 8.84 0.04 -8.97
CA ALA A 133 9.65 0.68 -7.94
C ALA A 133 9.12 2.09 -7.65
N THR A 134 8.36 2.25 -6.57
CA THR A 134 7.96 3.58 -6.06
C THR A 134 8.30 3.74 -4.58
N GLY A 135 8.16 4.96 -4.07
CA GLY A 135 8.70 5.37 -2.78
C GLY A 135 10.10 5.93 -2.95
N GLY A 136 10.24 7.25 -2.84
CA GLY A 136 11.56 7.89 -2.84
C GLY A 136 12.24 8.10 -4.19
N VAL A 137 11.64 7.67 -5.31
CA VAL A 137 12.12 8.02 -6.66
C VAL A 137 11.91 9.52 -6.90
N ARG A 138 12.97 10.27 -7.23
CA ARG A 138 12.93 11.74 -7.41
C ARG A 138 13.55 12.19 -8.72
N THR A 139 14.41 11.38 -9.30
CA THR A 139 15.12 11.66 -10.55
C THR A 139 15.09 10.45 -11.46
N GLY A 140 15.45 10.62 -12.74
CA GLY A 140 15.59 9.48 -13.66
C GLY A 140 16.84 8.63 -13.43
N LEU A 141 17.69 8.97 -12.45
CA LEU A 141 18.83 8.16 -12.03
C LEU A 141 18.45 7.17 -10.93
N ASP A 142 17.47 7.51 -10.10
CA ASP A 142 16.93 6.65 -9.04
C ASP A 142 16.16 5.47 -9.66
#